data_AF-A0A425CIH4-F1
#
_entry.id   AF-A0A425CIH4-F1
#
_cell.length_a   1.000
_cell.length_b   1.000
_cell.length_c   1.000
_cell.angle_alpha   90.00
_cell.angle_beta   90.00
_cell.angle_gamma   90.00
#
_symmetry.space_group_name_H-M   'P 1'
#
loop_
_entity.id
_entity.type
_entity.pdbx_description
1 polymer ?
#
loop_
_entity_poly.entity_id
_entity_poly.type
_entity_poly.pdbx_seq_one_letter_code
_entity_poly.pdbx_strand_id
1 'polypeptide(L)'
;MTISSLELALQPTYLDSSSDRASLAILREIGVSFAELPLGSTLTLKNESVVNVAPDDELRTEHSSTTDVVYKVVSGPMFLDVRDSANCWVRCSLTEGMKFSLRSCTLRRFGTIDRKAVQLLEDSYGSQILLTCSPRPADAASRSTLADGNACRELVCELCRVYYTTEWMTGTGGAMSLRHGERIYVTPSGVPKERLQPEDLYVLDPDGNILSSPKAKDKMKVPKLSDCAPLFLNVHKIRKAAVVLHSHGITCNLVAALCDGKNEFRISHQEMIKGITGYGYTDTLIVPVIDNAPKESALAEPIARTMEAYPNALAVLVRRHGLFVWGDSWEAAKRHAECLHYLFETALEMRKHNLDYTVPPVSASVKANGNSHEHPGADETSNSMAEKHKVVMLDIEGTTTPISFVHDVLFPYVTNNVARFLEQTWDSPSTKADVAALVDQYKKDKADGVNPPALDAQQSTKNLIEDLTAYVKWNVEADRKIGPLKQLQGHMWLQGYETGELKALVFDDVPPCLDRLRVRGVRVGIYSSGSRQAQKLLFQYSDKGDLREYLTVYFDTKIGHKREVESYKEIVESLGVDSAKDVLFVTDVIEEAQAAEAAGLDTVLSVRPGNKPLPESHHFATIHSFSEL
;
A
#
# COMPACT_ATOMS: atom_id res chain seq x y z
N MET A 1 -27.48 -7.63 -7.49
CA MET A 1 -28.10 -8.92 -7.13
C MET A 1 -28.22 -8.96 -5.61
N THR A 2 -29.02 -9.86 -5.04
CA THR A 2 -29.00 -10.08 -3.58
C THR A 2 -27.66 -10.69 -3.20
N ILE A 3 -26.83 -9.94 -2.46
CA ILE A 3 -25.63 -10.44 -1.79
C ILE A 3 -25.97 -11.81 -1.20
N SER A 4 -25.13 -12.82 -1.45
CA SER A 4 -25.38 -14.15 -0.89
C SER A 4 -25.53 -14.02 0.63
N SER A 5 -26.48 -14.74 1.23
CA SER A 5 -26.62 -14.76 2.69
C SER A 5 -25.31 -15.11 3.39
N LEU A 6 -24.46 -15.89 2.72
CA LEU A 6 -23.11 -16.25 3.16
C LEU A 6 -22.11 -15.08 3.05
N GLU A 7 -22.15 -14.27 2.01
CA GLU A 7 -21.30 -13.07 1.86
C GLU A 7 -21.65 -12.00 2.88
N LEU A 8 -22.95 -11.81 3.11
CA LEU A 8 -23.43 -10.86 4.11
C LEU A 8 -23.02 -11.28 5.53
N ALA A 9 -22.94 -12.59 5.78
CA ALA A 9 -22.48 -13.16 7.04
C ALA A 9 -20.95 -13.09 7.20
N LEU A 10 -20.19 -13.36 6.14
CA LEU A 10 -18.72 -13.38 6.17
C LEU A 10 -18.09 -11.98 6.13
N GLN A 11 -18.76 -11.01 5.51
CA GLN A 11 -18.25 -9.64 5.30
C GLN A 11 -16.78 -9.59 4.86
N PRO A 12 -16.39 -10.24 3.74
CA PRO A 12 -15.00 -10.28 3.35
C PRO A 12 -14.53 -8.89 2.93
N THR A 13 -13.41 -8.43 3.47
CA THR A 13 -12.88 -7.07 3.24
C THR A 13 -11.37 -7.08 3.08
N TYR A 14 -10.83 -6.17 2.27
CA TYR A 14 -9.39 -5.98 2.19
C TYR A 14 -8.91 -5.10 3.35
N LEU A 15 -7.86 -5.51 4.08
CA LEU A 15 -7.32 -4.69 5.18
C LEU A 15 -6.56 -3.46 4.69
N ASP A 16 -6.05 -3.51 3.46
CA ASP A 16 -5.28 -2.42 2.86
C ASP A 16 -6.19 -1.29 2.34
N SER A 17 -7.52 -1.53 2.26
CA SER A 17 -8.53 -0.56 1.81
C SER A 17 -9.87 -0.84 2.50
N SER A 18 -10.18 -0.07 3.56
CA SER A 18 -11.36 -0.30 4.41
C SER A 18 -12.71 -0.11 3.72
N SER A 19 -12.74 0.42 2.49
CA SER A 19 -13.93 0.56 1.67
C SER A 19 -14.18 -0.61 0.72
N ASP A 20 -13.19 -1.47 0.49
CA ASP A 20 -13.27 -2.51 -0.54
C ASP A 20 -13.66 -3.86 0.06
N ARG A 21 -14.65 -4.50 -0.56
CA ARG A 21 -15.09 -5.86 -0.22
C ARG A 21 -14.36 -6.88 -1.07
N ALA A 22 -14.09 -8.04 -0.48
CA ALA A 22 -13.65 -9.21 -1.22
C ALA A 22 -14.84 -10.15 -1.44
N SER A 23 -14.80 -10.89 -2.54
CA SER A 23 -15.86 -11.82 -2.91
C SER A 23 -15.64 -13.23 -2.38
N LEU A 24 -16.68 -14.06 -2.37
CA LEU A 24 -16.49 -15.49 -2.12
C LEU A 24 -15.62 -16.17 -3.18
N ALA A 25 -15.60 -15.66 -4.41
CA ALA A 25 -14.76 -16.19 -5.48
C ALA A 25 -13.26 -16.02 -5.16
N ILE A 26 -12.86 -14.83 -4.69
CA ILE A 26 -11.50 -14.54 -4.23
C ILE A 26 -11.09 -15.53 -3.12
N LEU A 27 -11.98 -15.78 -2.16
CA LEU A 27 -11.72 -16.71 -1.05
C LEU A 27 -11.52 -18.15 -1.54
N ARG A 28 -12.38 -18.65 -2.43
CA ARG A 28 -12.27 -20.00 -3.00
C ARG A 28 -10.94 -20.20 -3.71
N GLU A 29 -10.48 -19.19 -4.44
CA GLU A 29 -9.25 -19.28 -5.21
C GLU A 29 -7.99 -19.29 -4.34
N ILE A 30 -7.96 -18.48 -3.28
CA ILE A 30 -6.85 -18.48 -2.31
C ILE A 30 -6.88 -19.71 -1.39
N GLY A 31 -7.74 -20.68 -1.68
CA GLY A 31 -7.82 -21.96 -0.98
C GLY A 31 -8.78 -21.98 0.21
N VAL A 32 -9.72 -21.03 0.30
CA VAL A 32 -10.69 -20.92 1.40
C VAL A 32 -12.09 -21.24 0.89
N SER A 33 -12.70 -22.31 1.38
CA SER A 33 -14.09 -22.61 1.07
C SER A 33 -14.94 -22.75 2.32
N PHE A 34 -16.14 -22.17 2.28
CA PHE A 34 -17.14 -22.26 3.34
C PHE A 34 -18.20 -23.27 2.94
N ALA A 35 -18.58 -24.15 3.86
CA ALA A 35 -19.70 -25.05 3.62
C ALA A 35 -21.01 -24.31 3.91
N GLU A 36 -21.89 -24.16 2.91
CA GLU A 36 -23.28 -23.78 3.15
C GLU A 36 -23.92 -24.89 3.99
N LEU A 37 -24.43 -24.56 5.18
CA LEU A 37 -25.09 -25.53 6.06
C LEU A 37 -26.34 -26.11 5.38
N PRO A 38 -26.41 -27.41 5.03
CA PRO A 38 -27.69 -28.09 4.99
C PRO A 38 -28.03 -28.46 6.44
N LEU A 39 -29.23 -28.10 6.91
CA LEU A 39 -29.71 -28.62 8.19
C LEU A 39 -29.63 -30.16 8.17
N GLY A 40 -28.77 -30.72 9.01
CA GLY A 40 -28.80 -32.15 9.38
C GLY A 40 -27.76 -33.09 8.76
N SER A 41 -26.68 -32.62 8.11
CA SER A 41 -25.59 -33.54 7.71
C SER A 41 -24.40 -33.51 8.69
N THR A 42 -24.29 -34.58 9.48
CA THR A 42 -23.16 -34.83 10.38
C THR A 42 -22.04 -35.51 9.59
N LEU A 43 -21.19 -34.74 8.90
CA LEU A 43 -19.87 -35.23 8.50
C LEU A 43 -19.08 -35.46 9.79
N THR A 44 -18.87 -36.73 10.15
CA THR A 44 -18.04 -37.15 11.28
C THR A 44 -16.58 -36.89 10.94
N LEU A 45 -15.98 -35.89 11.58
CA LEU A 45 -14.55 -35.64 11.50
C LEU A 45 -13.85 -36.77 12.28
N LYS A 46 -12.85 -37.41 11.67
CA LYS A 46 -12.31 -38.67 12.20
C LYS A 46 -11.22 -38.46 13.26
N ASN A 47 -10.59 -37.28 13.30
CA ASN A 47 -9.57 -36.90 14.27
C ASN A 47 -9.76 -35.42 14.69
N GLU A 48 -10.66 -35.19 15.64
CA GLU A 48 -10.99 -33.84 16.11
C GLU A 48 -10.01 -33.38 17.21
N SER A 49 -9.28 -32.31 16.96
CA SER A 49 -8.53 -31.58 18.00
C SER A 49 -9.13 -30.20 18.22
N VAL A 50 -9.47 -29.88 19.47
CA VAL A 50 -9.91 -28.53 19.85
C VAL A 50 -8.67 -27.65 19.99
N VAL A 51 -8.59 -26.60 19.18
CA VAL A 51 -7.52 -25.62 19.21
C VAL A 51 -8.05 -24.28 19.73
N ASN A 52 -7.34 -23.70 20.69
CA ASN A 52 -7.72 -22.41 21.26
C ASN A 52 -6.88 -21.31 20.62
N VAL A 53 -7.51 -20.46 19.81
CA VAL A 53 -6.84 -19.43 19.01
C VAL A 53 -6.30 -18.30 19.89
N ALA A 54 -6.96 -17.99 21.01
CA ALA A 54 -6.60 -16.83 21.83
C ALA A 54 -5.18 -16.90 22.44
N PRO A 55 -4.74 -18.02 23.05
CA PRO A 55 -3.38 -18.20 23.56
C PRO A 55 -2.36 -18.72 22.54
N ASP A 56 -2.79 -19.14 21.35
CA ASP A 56 -1.92 -19.76 20.34
C ASP A 56 -1.28 -18.71 19.42
N ASP A 57 -0.05 -18.32 19.75
CA ASP A 57 0.70 -17.30 19.01
C ASP A 57 1.06 -17.73 17.58
N GLU A 58 1.18 -19.03 17.29
CA GLU A 58 1.47 -19.52 15.93
C GLU A 58 0.25 -19.35 15.04
N LEU A 59 -0.95 -19.68 15.54
CA LEU A 59 -2.20 -19.46 14.80
C LEU A 59 -2.56 -17.98 14.61
N ARG A 60 -2.10 -17.11 15.50
CA ARG A 60 -2.34 -15.65 15.43
C ARG A 60 -1.33 -14.89 14.57
N THR A 61 -0.19 -15.50 14.28
CA THR A 61 0.81 -14.94 13.36
C THR A 61 0.63 -15.53 11.96
N GLU A 62 1.28 -14.94 10.96
CA GLU A 62 1.19 -15.44 9.57
C GLU A 62 1.82 -16.83 9.48
N HIS A 63 1.01 -17.81 9.12
CA HIS A 63 1.42 -19.21 9.02
C HIS A 63 0.71 -19.91 7.85
N SER A 64 1.17 -21.12 7.53
CA SER A 64 0.48 -22.04 6.61
C SER A 64 0.67 -23.49 7.08
N SER A 65 -0.06 -24.41 6.44
CA SER A 65 0.06 -25.86 6.66
C SER A 65 0.51 -26.56 5.39
N THR A 66 1.24 -27.66 5.54
CA THR A 66 1.65 -28.54 4.43
C THR A 66 0.51 -29.38 3.88
N THR A 67 -0.60 -29.51 4.61
CA THR A 67 -1.81 -30.23 4.21
C THR A 67 -3.04 -29.34 4.24
N ASP A 68 -4.09 -29.75 3.54
CA ASP A 68 -5.41 -29.14 3.64
C ASP A 68 -5.98 -29.36 5.05
N VAL A 69 -6.69 -28.37 5.58
CA VAL A 69 -7.23 -28.37 6.95
C VAL A 69 -8.67 -27.92 6.94
N VAL A 70 -9.52 -28.58 7.73
CA VAL A 70 -10.92 -28.19 7.92
C VAL A 70 -11.10 -27.66 9.33
N TYR A 71 -11.73 -26.49 9.45
CA TYR A 71 -12.04 -25.84 10.71
C TYR A 71 -13.55 -25.69 10.89
N LYS A 72 -13.99 -25.86 12.14
CA LYS A 72 -15.31 -25.44 12.60
C LYS A 72 -15.16 -24.46 13.75
N VAL A 73 -15.85 -23.32 13.67
CA VAL A 73 -15.91 -22.36 14.77
C VAL A 73 -16.85 -22.93 15.85
N VAL A 74 -16.28 -23.21 17.03
CA VAL A 74 -17.01 -23.82 18.15
C VAL A 74 -17.51 -22.76 19.13
N SER A 75 -16.77 -21.67 19.30
CA SER A 75 -17.15 -20.63 20.26
C SER A 75 -16.49 -19.28 19.94
N GLY A 76 -17.26 -18.20 20.04
CA GLY A 76 -16.80 -16.81 19.93
C GLY A 76 -16.66 -16.29 18.50
N PRO A 77 -16.94 -14.98 18.26
CA PRO A 77 -16.73 -14.37 16.94
C PRO A 77 -15.24 -14.14 16.70
N MET A 78 -14.78 -14.36 15.48
CA MET A 78 -13.37 -14.28 15.12
C MET A 78 -13.15 -13.76 13.70
N PHE A 79 -11.90 -13.39 13.40
CA PHE A 79 -11.48 -13.07 12.04
C PHE A 79 -10.58 -14.17 11.50
N LEU A 80 -10.76 -14.48 10.22
CA LEU A 80 -9.80 -15.20 9.42
C LEU A 80 -9.21 -14.19 8.43
N ASP A 81 -7.94 -13.84 8.60
CA ASP A 81 -7.21 -13.06 7.61
C ASP A 81 -6.42 -14.03 6.74
N VAL A 82 -6.57 -13.93 5.42
CA VAL A 82 -5.90 -14.79 4.44
C VAL A 82 -5.17 -13.92 3.44
N ARG A 83 -3.94 -14.29 3.07
CA ARG A 83 -3.24 -13.59 2.01
C ARG A 83 -3.74 -14.03 0.65
N ASP A 84 -4.04 -13.06 -0.19
CA ASP A 84 -4.24 -13.32 -1.61
C ASP A 84 -2.90 -13.42 -2.37
N SER A 85 -2.99 -13.76 -3.65
CA SER A 85 -1.82 -13.85 -4.54
C SER A 85 -1.13 -12.51 -4.81
N ALA A 86 -1.74 -11.39 -4.43
CA ALA A 86 -1.19 -10.04 -4.54
C ALA A 86 -0.57 -9.56 -3.22
N ASN A 87 -0.44 -10.47 -2.25
CA ASN A 87 0.09 -10.24 -0.92
C ASN A 87 -0.75 -9.27 -0.07
N CYS A 88 -2.02 -9.09 -0.42
CA CYS A 88 -3.00 -8.30 0.31
C CYS A 88 -3.73 -9.18 1.33
N TRP A 89 -4.11 -8.61 2.47
CA TRP A 89 -4.91 -9.31 3.47
C TRP A 89 -6.39 -9.22 3.16
N VAL A 90 -7.03 -10.37 3.01
CA VAL A 90 -8.50 -10.51 2.98
C VAL A 90 -8.98 -10.98 4.34
N ARG A 91 -9.80 -10.17 5.01
CA ARG A 91 -10.40 -10.46 6.31
C ARG A 91 -11.81 -11.00 6.14
N CYS A 92 -12.08 -12.16 6.71
CA CYS A 92 -13.42 -12.76 6.84
C CYS A 92 -13.86 -12.75 8.30
N SER A 93 -15.08 -12.27 8.56
CA SER A 93 -15.75 -12.37 9.85
C SER A 93 -16.39 -13.75 9.99
N LEU A 94 -16.02 -14.49 11.02
CA LEU A 94 -16.53 -15.84 11.28
C LEU A 94 -17.39 -15.86 12.55
N THR A 95 -18.50 -16.58 12.49
CA THR A 95 -19.43 -16.78 13.61
C THR A 95 -19.52 -18.25 14.01
N GLU A 96 -20.06 -18.49 15.21
CA GLU A 96 -20.19 -19.83 15.78
C GLU A 96 -21.01 -20.76 14.88
N GLY A 97 -20.51 -21.99 14.68
CA GLY A 97 -21.13 -22.99 13.81
C GLY A 97 -20.67 -22.95 12.36
N MET A 98 -19.99 -21.89 11.91
CA MET A 98 -19.41 -21.83 10.57
C MET A 98 -18.34 -22.91 10.38
N LYS A 99 -18.38 -23.56 9.22
CA LYS A 99 -17.38 -24.55 8.79
C LYS A 99 -16.69 -24.05 7.54
N PHE A 100 -15.37 -24.14 7.52
CA PHE A 100 -14.56 -23.74 6.39
C PHE A 100 -13.33 -24.64 6.25
N SER A 101 -12.81 -24.74 5.04
CA SER A 101 -11.59 -25.47 4.73
C SER A 101 -10.55 -24.55 4.13
N LEU A 102 -9.30 -24.81 4.48
CA LEU A 102 -8.12 -24.10 4.03
C LEU A 102 -7.22 -25.08 3.29
N ARG A 103 -6.85 -24.75 2.05
CA ARG A 103 -5.91 -25.56 1.27
C ARG A 103 -4.49 -25.47 1.86
N SER A 104 -3.69 -26.50 1.63
CA SER A 104 -2.25 -26.49 1.86
C SER A 104 -1.59 -25.23 1.29
N CYS A 105 -0.58 -24.72 2.00
CA CYS A 105 0.18 -23.50 1.70
C CYS A 105 -0.63 -22.19 1.71
N THR A 106 -1.92 -22.21 2.07
CA THR A 106 -2.72 -20.99 2.26
C THR A 106 -2.17 -20.20 3.45
N LEU A 107 -1.57 -19.04 3.17
CA LEU A 107 -1.07 -18.11 4.17
C LEU A 107 -2.22 -17.41 4.90
N ARG A 108 -2.22 -17.51 6.22
CA ARG A 108 -3.36 -17.12 7.06
C ARG A 108 -2.91 -16.67 8.44
N ARG A 109 -3.81 -15.97 9.13
CA ARG A 109 -3.76 -15.74 10.56
C ARG A 109 -5.18 -15.62 11.11
N PHE A 110 -5.36 -16.00 12.36
CA PHE A 110 -6.64 -15.86 13.04
C PHE A 110 -6.63 -14.65 13.99
N GLY A 111 -7.66 -13.81 13.89
CA GLY A 111 -7.88 -12.66 14.77
C GLY A 111 -9.01 -12.91 15.76
N THR A 112 -8.99 -12.24 16.92
CA THR A 112 -10.07 -12.31 17.92
C THR A 112 -10.69 -10.93 18.09
N ILE A 113 -12.02 -10.86 18.28
CA ILE A 113 -12.75 -9.59 18.40
C ILE A 113 -12.71 -9.05 19.84
N ASP A 114 -12.67 -9.92 20.86
CA ASP A 114 -12.88 -9.53 22.28
C ASP A 114 -11.90 -10.14 23.30
N ARG A 115 -10.76 -10.71 22.87
CA ARG A 115 -9.85 -11.53 23.72
C ARG A 115 -10.52 -12.71 24.45
N LYS A 116 -11.78 -13.05 24.11
CA LYS A 116 -12.47 -14.24 24.60
C LYS A 116 -11.83 -15.49 24.01
N ALA A 117 -11.88 -16.61 24.73
CA ALA A 117 -11.41 -17.89 24.21
C ALA A 117 -12.20 -18.25 22.96
N VAL A 118 -11.51 -18.34 21.82
CA VAL A 118 -12.09 -18.77 20.54
C VAL A 118 -11.60 -20.18 20.28
N GLN A 119 -12.52 -21.11 20.09
CA GLN A 119 -12.21 -22.51 19.86
C GLN A 119 -12.50 -22.88 18.41
N LEU A 120 -11.51 -23.43 17.75
CA LEU A 120 -11.64 -24.10 16.47
C LEU A 120 -11.57 -25.61 16.70
N LEU A 121 -12.43 -26.35 16.02
CA LEU A 121 -12.28 -27.79 15.91
C LEU A 121 -11.61 -28.07 14.57
N GLU A 122 -10.41 -28.63 14.64
CA GLU A 122 -9.55 -28.93 13.50
C GLU A 122 -9.63 -30.42 13.14
N ASP A 123 -9.78 -30.72 11.85
CA ASP A 123 -9.61 -32.06 11.28
C ASP A 123 -8.45 -32.02 10.28
N SER A 124 -7.39 -32.75 10.60
CA SER A 124 -6.15 -32.83 9.82
C SER A 124 -5.97 -34.22 9.23
N TYR A 125 -5.70 -34.29 7.92
CA TYR A 125 -5.36 -35.54 7.22
C TYR A 125 -3.88 -35.95 7.43
N GLY A 126 -3.31 -35.79 8.63
CA GLY A 126 -1.90 -36.15 8.93
C GLY A 126 -1.26 -35.37 10.08
N SER A 127 -0.01 -35.70 10.43
CA SER A 127 0.78 -35.01 11.48
C SER A 127 1.11 -33.57 11.09
N GLN A 128 0.68 -32.62 11.91
CA GLN A 128 0.78 -31.18 11.71
C GLN A 128 2.25 -30.72 11.65
N ILE A 129 2.64 -30.05 10.56
CA ILE A 129 3.86 -29.23 10.50
C ILE A 129 3.41 -27.83 10.08
N LEU A 130 3.30 -26.93 11.06
CA LEU A 130 3.07 -25.51 10.80
C LEU A 130 4.39 -24.91 10.30
N LEU A 131 4.32 -24.26 9.14
CA LEU A 131 5.46 -23.53 8.59
C LEU A 131 5.30 -22.06 8.98
N THR A 132 6.02 -21.65 10.02
CA THR A 132 6.14 -20.24 10.41
C THR A 132 6.94 -19.50 9.34
N CYS A 133 6.28 -18.60 8.61
CA CYS A 133 6.96 -17.69 7.70
C CYS A 133 7.52 -16.51 8.51
N SER A 134 8.80 -16.21 8.37
CA SER A 134 9.39 -15.01 9.00
C SER A 134 8.64 -13.76 8.50
N PRO A 135 8.17 -12.86 9.39
CA PRO A 135 7.18 -11.85 8.99
C PRO A 135 7.82 -10.71 8.19
N ARG A 136 7.26 -10.40 7.02
CA ARG A 136 7.18 -9.01 6.53
C ARG A 136 6.11 -8.28 7.36
N PRO A 137 6.29 -7.04 7.83
CA PRO A 137 5.35 -6.47 8.79
C PRO A 137 4.08 -5.96 8.10
N ALA A 138 2.95 -6.48 8.55
CA ALA A 138 1.62 -5.89 8.50
C ALA A 138 0.86 -6.30 9.79
N ASP A 139 0.37 -5.30 10.53
CA ASP A 139 -0.11 -5.27 11.93
C ASP A 139 -1.36 -6.15 12.22
N ALA A 140 -1.91 -6.34 13.44
CA ALA A 140 -1.91 -5.50 14.65
C ALA A 140 -2.32 -6.27 15.94
N ALA A 141 -1.87 -5.73 17.07
CA ALA A 141 -2.49 -5.78 18.41
C ALA A 141 -2.47 -7.09 19.23
N SER A 142 -1.51 -7.13 20.19
CA SER A 142 -1.67 -7.58 21.59
C SER A 142 -0.70 -8.63 22.17
N ARG A 143 0.61 -8.56 21.89
CA ARG A 143 1.67 -9.10 22.80
C ARG A 143 2.03 -8.06 23.89
N SER A 144 0.99 -7.48 24.51
CA SER A 144 0.83 -6.03 24.69
C SER A 144 1.63 -5.31 25.78
N THR A 145 2.85 -5.71 26.13
CA THR A 145 3.71 -4.77 26.90
C THR A 145 5.21 -4.99 26.78
N LEU A 146 5.70 -6.20 26.52
CA LEU A 146 7.15 -6.46 26.39
C LEU A 146 7.59 -6.58 24.93
N ALA A 147 6.77 -7.15 24.05
CA ALA A 147 7.06 -7.24 22.62
C ALA A 147 6.87 -5.89 21.90
N ASP A 148 5.83 -5.12 22.28
CA ASP A 148 5.54 -3.78 21.74
C ASP A 148 6.67 -2.77 22.03
N GLY A 149 7.33 -2.94 23.18
CA GLY A 149 8.39 -2.05 23.59
C GLY A 149 9.66 -2.19 22.74
N ASN A 150 9.97 -3.41 22.28
CA ASN A 150 11.11 -3.60 21.37
C ASN A 150 10.79 -3.06 19.98
N ALA A 151 9.59 -3.30 19.45
CA ALA A 151 9.17 -2.74 18.17
C ALA A 151 9.20 -1.19 18.15
N CYS A 152 8.69 -0.54 19.21
CA CYS A 152 8.77 0.91 19.36
C CYS A 152 10.22 1.42 19.39
N ARG A 153 11.11 0.70 20.08
CA ARG A 153 12.53 1.06 20.15
C ARG A 153 13.23 0.89 18.80
N GLU A 154 12.94 -0.20 18.09
CA GLU A 154 13.46 -0.47 16.74
C GLU A 154 13.01 0.59 15.75
N LEU A 155 11.72 0.96 15.77
CA LEU A 155 11.16 2.01 14.92
C LEU A 155 11.82 3.37 15.16
N VAL A 156 12.03 3.76 16.43
CA VAL A 156 12.76 5.01 16.74
C VAL A 156 14.18 4.97 16.18
N CYS A 157 14.87 3.83 16.27
CA CYS A 157 16.22 3.67 15.72
C CYS A 157 16.21 3.73 14.18
N GLU A 158 15.25 3.10 13.52
CA GLU A 158 15.07 3.13 12.08
C GLU A 158 14.82 4.55 11.57
N LEU A 159 13.86 5.26 12.17
CA LEU A 159 13.55 6.63 11.81
C LEU A 159 14.75 7.56 12.02
N CYS A 160 15.51 7.40 13.12
CA CYS A 160 16.75 8.15 13.32
C CYS A 160 17.80 7.92 12.23
N ARG A 161 17.90 6.71 11.67
CA ARG A 161 18.80 6.41 10.52
C ARG A 161 18.34 7.11 9.25
N VAL A 162 17.04 7.10 8.99
CA VAL A 162 16.44 7.83 7.86
C VAL A 162 16.71 9.33 8.01
N TYR A 163 16.41 9.91 9.17
CA TYR A 163 16.58 11.34 9.43
C TYR A 163 18.05 11.79 9.47
N TYR A 164 18.97 10.90 9.79
CA TYR A 164 20.39 11.18 9.59
C TYR A 164 20.74 11.26 8.10
N THR A 165 20.24 10.32 7.29
CA THR A 165 20.49 10.27 5.84
C THR A 165 19.91 11.48 5.10
N THR A 166 18.80 12.05 5.61
CA THR A 166 18.23 13.31 5.10
C THR A 166 18.89 14.56 5.68
N GLU A 167 19.97 14.41 6.45
CA GLU A 167 20.73 15.46 7.13
C GLU A 167 19.98 16.25 8.22
N TRP A 168 18.86 15.73 8.74
CA TRP A 168 18.07 16.41 9.76
C TRP A 168 18.59 16.19 11.18
N MET A 169 19.31 15.10 11.40
CA MET A 169 19.84 14.68 12.70
C MET A 169 21.36 14.45 12.67
N THR A 170 22.09 15.35 12.01
CA THR A 170 23.56 15.25 11.88
C THR A 170 24.28 15.76 13.12
N GLY A 171 25.54 15.35 13.30
CA GLY A 171 26.41 15.89 14.36
C GLY A 171 25.92 15.62 15.79
N THR A 172 25.19 14.53 16.01
CA THR A 172 24.47 14.19 17.26
C THR A 172 23.30 15.12 17.61
N GLY A 173 23.06 16.16 16.80
CA GLY A 173 21.92 17.05 16.90
C GLY A 173 20.61 16.34 16.60
N GLY A 174 19.52 16.96 17.03
CA GLY A 174 18.18 16.46 16.87
C GLY A 174 17.86 15.37 17.89
N ALA A 175 16.57 15.13 18.03
CA ALA A 175 16.03 14.12 18.91
C ALA A 175 14.64 13.74 18.43
N MET A 176 14.14 12.59 18.88
CA MET A 176 12.74 12.26 18.70
C MET A 176 12.18 11.55 19.92
N SER A 177 10.86 11.64 20.05
CA SER A 177 10.10 10.83 20.98
C SER A 177 8.94 10.12 20.29
N LEU A 178 8.63 8.93 20.78
CA LEU A 178 7.47 8.14 20.37
C LEU A 178 6.69 7.72 21.60
N ARG A 179 5.39 8.00 21.63
CA ARG A 179 4.46 7.57 22.66
C ARG A 179 3.67 6.37 22.17
N HIS A 180 3.69 5.30 22.95
CA HIS A 180 2.84 4.13 22.75
C HIS A 180 2.19 3.76 24.08
N GLY A 181 0.87 3.98 24.17
CA GLY A 181 0.13 3.90 25.43
C GLY A 181 0.69 4.86 26.49
N GLU A 182 1.05 4.31 27.65
CA GLU A 182 1.60 5.03 28.80
C GLU A 182 3.14 5.06 28.82
N ARG A 183 3.79 4.79 27.68
CA ARG A 183 5.25 4.80 27.56
C ARG A 183 5.69 5.77 26.48
N ILE A 184 6.74 6.53 26.77
CA ILE A 184 7.34 7.50 25.86
C ILE A 184 8.81 7.14 25.68
N TYR A 185 9.16 6.68 24.48
CA TYR A 185 10.51 6.32 24.06
C TYR A 185 11.23 7.58 23.62
N VAL A 186 12.40 7.88 24.18
CA VAL A 186 13.13 9.13 23.90
C VAL A 186 14.59 8.81 23.57
N THR A 187 15.08 9.42 22.49
CA THR A 187 16.49 9.31 22.09
C THR A 187 17.42 9.95 23.13
N PRO A 188 18.60 9.37 23.40
CA PRO A 188 19.59 9.97 24.29
C PRO A 188 20.29 11.19 23.65
N SER A 189 20.85 12.04 24.50
CA SER A 189 21.70 13.17 24.10
C SER A 189 23.12 12.72 23.73
N GLY A 190 23.71 13.38 22.73
CA GLY A 190 25.13 13.21 22.38
C GLY A 190 25.50 11.87 21.74
N VAL A 191 24.52 11.05 21.36
CA VAL A 191 24.73 9.78 20.64
C VAL A 191 24.51 9.99 19.13
N PRO A 192 25.36 9.41 18.26
CA PRO A 192 25.14 9.40 16.82
C PRO A 192 23.81 8.70 16.49
N LYS A 193 22.90 9.43 15.85
CA LYS A 193 21.50 9.02 15.68
C LYS A 193 21.35 7.83 14.73
N GLU A 194 22.23 7.73 13.74
CA GLU A 194 22.31 6.63 12.78
C GLU A 194 22.81 5.30 13.37
N ARG A 195 23.45 5.35 14.55
CA ARG A 195 24.00 4.15 15.21
C ARG A 195 23.24 3.72 16.45
N LEU A 196 22.13 4.40 16.77
CA LEU A 196 21.29 4.06 17.90
C LEU A 196 20.85 2.59 17.85
N GLN A 197 20.97 1.92 18.99
CA GLN A 197 20.42 0.60 19.24
C GLN A 197 19.19 0.71 20.15
N PRO A 198 18.25 -0.25 20.08
CA PRO A 198 17.05 -0.25 20.91
C PRO A 198 17.31 -0.02 22.41
N GLU A 199 18.38 -0.59 22.94
CA GLU A 199 18.77 -0.51 24.35
C GLU A 199 19.35 0.86 24.75
N ASP A 200 19.69 1.69 23.77
CA ASP A 200 20.23 3.05 23.99
C ASP A 200 19.11 4.09 24.23
N LEU A 201 17.83 3.71 24.07
CA LEU A 201 16.70 4.62 24.28
C LEU A 201 16.23 4.65 25.73
N TYR A 202 15.84 5.84 26.17
CA TYR A 202 15.10 6.03 27.43
C TYR A 202 13.62 5.71 27.24
N VAL A 203 12.98 5.24 28.30
CA VAL A 203 11.51 5.12 28.37
C VAL A 203 11.02 5.90 29.57
N LEU A 204 10.13 6.83 29.32
CA LEU A 204 9.49 7.68 30.32
C LEU A 204 8.01 7.30 30.45
N ASP A 205 7.40 7.59 31.60
CA ASP A 205 5.94 7.67 31.73
C ASP A 205 5.42 9.04 31.24
N PRO A 206 4.10 9.27 31.17
CA PRO A 206 3.56 10.56 30.75
C PRO A 206 3.90 11.71 31.71
N ASP A 207 4.26 11.44 32.96
CA ASP A 207 4.68 12.45 33.92
C ASP A 207 6.15 12.84 33.79
N GLY A 208 6.93 12.07 33.01
CA GLY A 208 8.34 12.28 32.74
C GLY A 208 9.28 11.50 33.64
N ASN A 209 8.77 10.60 34.47
CA ASN A 209 9.61 9.71 35.28
C ASN A 209 10.25 8.64 34.40
N ILE A 210 11.53 8.35 34.65
CA ILE A 210 12.27 7.36 33.89
C ILE A 210 11.86 5.94 34.31
N LEU A 211 11.21 5.21 33.41
CA LEU A 211 10.85 3.80 33.57
C LEU A 211 11.99 2.87 33.15
N SER A 212 12.79 3.27 32.15
CA SER A 212 13.93 2.51 31.65
C SER A 212 15.01 3.45 31.12
N SER A 213 16.28 3.12 31.37
CA SER A 213 17.44 3.87 30.92
C SER A 213 18.49 2.96 30.27
N PRO A 214 19.37 3.52 29.43
CA PRO A 214 20.46 2.77 28.81
C PRO A 214 21.43 2.22 29.85
N LYS A 215 21.97 1.02 29.60
CA LYS A 215 23.02 0.43 30.44
C LYS A 215 24.39 0.91 30.00
N ALA A 216 25.34 1.00 30.93
CA ALA A 216 26.72 1.31 30.60
C ALA A 216 27.33 0.19 29.74
N LYS A 217 27.88 0.54 28.58
CA LYS A 217 28.70 -0.36 27.74
C LYS A 217 30.18 -0.15 28.10
N ASP A 218 30.94 -1.23 28.23
CA ASP A 218 32.36 -1.32 28.64
C ASP A 218 33.14 0.00 28.74
N LYS A 219 33.32 0.51 29.97
CA LYS A 219 34.07 1.74 30.34
C LYS A 219 33.54 3.08 29.79
N MET A 220 32.43 3.12 29.06
CA MET A 220 31.79 4.37 28.62
C MET A 220 30.73 4.87 29.61
N LYS A 221 30.60 6.20 29.73
CA LYS A 221 29.52 6.83 30.51
C LYS A 221 28.17 6.58 29.85
N VAL A 222 27.15 6.32 30.65
CA VAL A 222 25.76 6.20 30.17
C VAL A 222 25.36 7.51 29.47
N PRO A 223 24.84 7.44 28.23
CA PRO A 223 24.31 8.61 27.54
C PRO A 223 23.21 9.26 28.37
N LYS A 224 23.16 10.60 28.43
CA LYS A 224 22.12 11.32 29.19
C LYS A 224 20.80 11.33 28.42
N LEU A 225 19.68 11.49 29.12
CA LEU A 225 18.40 11.81 28.50
C LEU A 225 18.52 13.11 27.70
N SER A 226 17.83 13.21 26.57
CA SER A 226 17.79 14.44 25.77
C SER A 226 17.23 15.64 26.53
N ASP A 227 17.84 16.81 26.36
CA ASP A 227 17.33 18.08 26.92
C ASP A 227 15.98 18.48 26.27
N CYS A 228 15.62 17.86 25.14
CA CYS A 228 14.30 17.94 24.51
C CYS A 228 13.19 17.18 25.25
N ALA A 229 13.48 16.37 26.28
CA ALA A 229 12.45 15.56 26.93
C ALA A 229 11.27 16.38 27.51
N PRO A 230 11.49 17.52 28.21
CA PRO A 230 10.39 18.33 28.74
C PRO A 230 9.45 18.89 27.66
N LEU A 231 10.02 19.31 26.52
CA LEU A 231 9.22 19.83 25.40
C LEU A 231 8.44 18.70 24.69
N PHE A 232 9.01 17.50 24.58
CA PHE A 232 8.30 16.34 24.02
C PHE A 232 7.12 15.94 24.89
N LEU A 233 7.30 15.95 26.21
CA LEU A 233 6.22 15.70 27.17
C LEU A 233 5.10 16.73 27.03
N ASN A 234 5.42 18.01 26.88
CA ASN A 234 4.41 19.05 26.66
C ASN A 234 3.59 18.77 25.38
N VAL A 235 4.26 18.42 24.28
CA VAL A 235 3.58 18.11 23.00
C VAL A 235 2.69 16.87 23.15
N HIS A 236 3.18 15.77 23.75
CA HIS A 236 2.38 14.57 24.00
C HIS A 236 1.17 14.84 24.92
N LYS A 237 1.31 15.77 25.89
CA LYS A 237 0.23 16.14 26.82
C LYS A 237 -0.83 17.04 26.17
N ILE A 238 -0.37 18.13 25.54
CA ILE A 238 -1.22 19.21 25.00
C ILE A 238 -1.83 18.80 23.66
N ARG A 239 -1.03 18.23 22.75
CA ARG A 239 -1.46 17.86 21.39
C ARG A 239 -1.91 16.42 21.23
N LYS A 240 -1.71 15.58 22.25
CA LYS A 240 -1.94 14.12 22.17
C LYS A 240 -1.20 13.47 20.99
N ALA A 241 -0.08 14.05 20.58
CA ALA A 241 0.75 13.50 19.52
C ALA A 241 1.32 12.13 19.92
N ALA A 242 1.46 11.22 18.96
CA ALA A 242 2.18 9.98 19.15
C ALA A 242 3.68 10.16 18.91
N VAL A 243 4.10 11.01 17.97
CA VAL A 243 5.52 11.21 17.67
C VAL A 243 5.87 12.69 17.64
N VAL A 244 7.03 13.03 18.17
CA VAL A 244 7.62 14.37 18.08
C VAL A 244 9.04 14.24 17.53
N LEU A 245 9.33 15.03 16.51
CA LEU A 245 10.62 15.08 15.83
C LEU A 245 11.24 16.45 16.04
N HIS A 246 12.53 16.45 16.40
CA HIS A 246 13.37 17.63 16.40
C HIS A 246 14.44 17.50 15.32
N SER A 247 14.36 18.38 14.32
CA SER A 247 15.27 18.44 13.17
C SER A 247 16.14 19.71 13.23
N HIS A 248 17.41 19.59 12.86
CA HIS A 248 18.34 20.70 12.60
C HIS A 248 18.66 20.86 11.12
N GLY A 249 17.79 20.36 10.22
CA GLY A 249 18.03 20.50 8.79
C GLY A 249 18.26 21.97 8.41
N ILE A 250 19.21 22.19 7.49
CA ILE A 250 19.71 23.53 7.14
C ILE A 250 18.59 24.46 6.65
N THR A 251 17.59 23.91 5.94
CA THR A 251 16.44 24.67 5.42
C THR A 251 15.61 25.29 6.55
N CYS A 252 15.48 24.62 7.70
CA CYS A 252 14.81 25.17 8.88
C CYS A 252 15.53 26.42 9.41
N ASN A 253 16.87 26.37 9.50
CA ASN A 253 17.67 27.50 9.97
C ASN A 253 17.54 28.71 9.03
N LEU A 254 17.66 28.45 7.72
CA LEU A 254 17.57 29.50 6.70
C LEU A 254 16.17 30.13 6.65
N VAL A 255 15.10 29.32 6.67
CA VAL A 255 13.73 29.85 6.69
C VAL A 255 13.44 30.62 7.98
N ALA A 256 13.91 30.16 9.14
CA ALA A 256 13.75 30.90 10.38
C ALA A 256 14.41 32.28 10.29
N ALA A 257 15.59 32.36 9.65
CA ALA A 257 16.28 33.61 9.36
C ALA A 257 15.51 34.50 8.36
N LEU A 258 14.82 33.93 7.36
CA LEU A 258 13.94 34.69 6.47
C LEU A 258 12.78 35.36 7.22
N CYS A 259 12.39 34.78 8.35
CA CYS A 259 11.35 35.29 9.23
C CYS A 259 11.90 36.19 10.35
N ASP A 260 13.16 36.67 10.31
CA ASP A 260 13.68 37.60 11.32
C ASP A 260 12.79 38.85 11.39
N GLY A 261 12.33 39.19 12.61
CA GLY A 261 11.33 40.24 12.85
C GLY A 261 9.86 39.83 12.67
N LYS A 262 9.56 38.56 12.35
CA LYS A 262 8.19 38.02 12.20
C LYS A 262 7.98 36.76 13.05
N ASN A 263 6.80 36.60 13.65
CA ASN A 263 6.52 35.45 14.52
C ASN A 263 6.03 34.20 13.76
N GLU A 264 5.98 34.24 12.43
CA GLU A 264 5.37 33.20 11.61
C GLU A 264 6.12 33.04 10.28
N PHE A 265 6.21 31.81 9.81
CA PHE A 265 6.45 31.46 8.41
C PHE A 265 5.11 31.15 7.74
N ARG A 266 4.90 31.66 6.53
CA ARG A 266 3.68 31.46 5.75
C ARG A 266 4.03 30.99 4.34
N ILE A 267 3.29 30.03 3.81
CA ILE A 267 3.41 29.58 2.42
C ILE A 267 2.05 29.10 1.93
N SER A 268 1.72 29.32 0.66
CA SER A 268 0.43 28.95 0.09
C SER A 268 0.55 28.43 -1.33
N HIS A 269 -0.48 27.73 -1.83
CA HIS A 269 -0.58 27.24 -3.21
C HIS A 269 0.61 26.36 -3.62
N GLN A 270 1.11 25.56 -2.67
CA GLN A 270 2.12 24.53 -2.91
C GLN A 270 1.50 23.16 -2.65
N GLU A 271 1.73 22.22 -3.56
CA GLU A 271 1.15 20.88 -3.51
C GLU A 271 1.47 20.14 -2.20
N MET A 272 2.71 20.30 -1.71
CA MET A 272 3.20 19.67 -0.48
C MET A 272 2.52 20.19 0.80
N ILE A 273 1.72 21.26 0.74
CA ILE A 273 0.87 21.68 1.87
C ILE A 273 -0.17 20.61 2.21
N LYS A 274 -0.69 19.87 1.21
CA LYS A 274 -1.67 18.78 1.43
C LYS A 274 -1.11 17.64 2.28
N GLY A 275 0.20 17.50 2.31
CA GLY A 275 0.88 16.56 3.19
C GLY A 275 0.91 17.00 4.66
N ILE A 276 0.42 18.20 5.01
CA ILE A 276 0.23 18.63 6.40
C ILE A 276 -1.22 18.36 6.81
N THR A 277 -1.44 17.60 7.88
CA THR A 277 -2.80 17.23 8.31
C THR A 277 -3.67 18.47 8.54
N GLY A 278 -4.84 18.50 7.90
CA GLY A 278 -5.81 19.59 8.01
C GLY A 278 -5.61 20.74 7.02
N TYR A 279 -4.69 20.61 6.06
CA TYR A 279 -4.46 21.61 5.01
C TYR A 279 -4.70 21.04 3.61
N GLY A 280 -5.26 21.88 2.73
CA GLY A 280 -5.40 21.67 1.29
C GLY A 280 -4.42 22.52 0.47
N TYR A 281 -4.40 22.33 -0.85
CA TYR A 281 -3.49 23.04 -1.77
C TYR A 281 -3.63 24.57 -1.68
N THR A 282 -4.86 25.08 -1.66
CA THR A 282 -5.17 26.52 -1.64
C THR A 282 -4.95 27.16 -0.28
N ASP A 283 -4.74 26.37 0.77
CA ASP A 283 -4.61 26.89 2.12
C ASP A 283 -3.28 27.62 2.30
N THR A 284 -3.25 28.52 3.29
CA THR A 284 -2.00 29.14 3.75
C THR A 284 -1.51 28.38 4.96
N LEU A 285 -0.42 27.64 4.80
CA LEU A 285 0.26 27.00 5.91
C LEU A 285 0.96 28.05 6.77
N ILE A 286 0.68 28.04 8.07
CA ILE A 286 1.30 28.91 9.06
C ILE A 286 2.14 28.06 10.02
N VAL A 287 3.44 28.33 10.08
CA VAL A 287 4.36 27.71 11.04
C VAL A 287 4.87 28.79 12.00
N PRO A 288 4.50 28.75 13.28
CA PRO A 288 4.99 29.70 14.28
C PRO A 288 6.51 29.65 14.40
N VAL A 289 7.13 30.82 14.60
CA VAL A 289 8.58 30.98 14.79
C VAL A 289 8.85 31.58 16.16
N ILE A 290 9.71 30.91 16.95
CA ILE A 290 10.12 31.37 18.29
C ILE A 290 11.64 31.60 18.35
N ASP A 291 12.06 32.38 19.32
CA ASP A 291 13.48 32.63 19.58
C ASP A 291 14.15 31.41 20.24
N ASN A 292 15.45 31.24 19.93
CA ASN A 292 16.24 30.19 20.54
C ASN A 292 16.58 30.50 22.00
N ALA A 293 16.91 29.44 22.75
CA ALA A 293 17.43 29.53 24.10
C ALA A 293 18.78 28.79 24.20
N PRO A 294 19.67 29.18 25.14
CA PRO A 294 20.96 28.51 25.33
C PRO A 294 20.87 27.03 25.71
N LYS A 295 19.72 26.57 26.22
CA LYS A 295 19.44 25.17 26.53
C LYS A 295 18.10 24.78 25.90
N GLU A 296 18.03 23.59 25.30
CA GLU A 296 16.80 23.07 24.69
C GLU A 296 15.66 22.96 25.69
N SER A 297 15.93 22.55 26.93
CA SER A 297 14.91 22.45 27.99
C SER A 297 14.22 23.78 28.30
N ALA A 298 14.87 24.93 28.06
CA ALA A 298 14.28 26.25 28.24
C ALA A 298 13.26 26.61 27.15
N LEU A 299 13.20 25.84 26.04
CA LEU A 299 12.20 26.02 24.97
C LEU A 299 10.85 25.39 25.30
N ALA A 300 10.75 24.55 26.33
CA ALA A 300 9.53 23.81 26.65
C ALA A 300 8.32 24.71 26.94
N GLU A 301 8.53 25.79 27.69
CA GLU A 301 7.49 26.76 28.03
C GLU A 301 7.11 27.66 26.83
N PRO A 302 8.06 28.28 26.09
CA PRO A 302 7.75 28.97 24.85
C PRO A 302 6.97 28.14 23.82
N ILE A 303 7.34 26.87 23.63
CA ILE A 303 6.64 25.97 22.71
C ILE A 303 5.22 25.67 23.23
N ALA A 304 5.05 25.42 24.54
CA ALA A 304 3.72 25.19 25.12
C ALA A 304 2.77 26.38 24.89
N ARG A 305 3.22 27.60 25.17
CA ARG A 305 2.44 28.82 24.89
C ARG A 305 2.14 29.00 23.41
N THR A 306 3.08 28.64 22.55
CA THR A 306 2.89 28.68 21.09
C THR A 306 1.82 27.69 20.65
N MET A 307 1.76 26.49 21.23
CA MET A 307 0.72 25.52 20.94
C MET A 307 -0.68 26.01 21.35
N GLU A 308 -0.78 26.77 22.44
CA GLU A 308 -2.04 27.40 22.85
C GLU A 308 -2.45 28.53 21.89
N ALA A 309 -1.51 29.38 21.49
CA ALA A 309 -1.78 30.49 20.57
C ALA A 309 -2.12 30.02 19.14
N TYR A 310 -1.56 28.89 18.70
CA TYR A 310 -1.78 28.33 17.37
C TYR A 310 -2.32 26.90 17.47
N PRO A 311 -3.61 26.68 17.77
CA PRO A 311 -4.16 25.37 18.07
C PRO A 311 -4.01 24.35 16.93
N ASN A 312 -3.99 24.82 15.68
CA ASN A 312 -3.84 23.99 14.48
C ASN A 312 -2.38 23.82 14.02
N ALA A 313 -1.42 24.44 14.71
CA ALA A 313 -0.01 24.26 14.37
C ALA A 313 0.43 22.83 14.70
N LEU A 314 1.10 22.21 13.73
CA LEU A 314 1.71 20.87 13.82
C LEU A 314 3.23 20.94 13.97
N ALA A 315 3.79 22.15 13.94
CA ALA A 315 5.20 22.39 14.10
C ALA A 315 5.48 23.79 14.67
N VAL A 316 6.66 23.96 15.25
CA VAL A 316 7.24 25.23 15.68
C VAL A 316 8.67 25.31 15.18
N LEU A 317 8.99 26.41 14.51
CA LEU A 317 10.32 26.72 14.03
C LEU A 317 11.08 27.53 15.09
N VAL A 318 12.35 27.20 15.31
CA VAL A 318 13.19 27.87 16.30
C VAL A 318 14.35 28.56 15.58
N ARG A 319 14.49 29.88 15.78
CA ARG A 319 15.49 30.70 15.09
C ARG A 319 16.90 30.16 15.28
N ARG A 320 17.68 30.12 14.21
CA ARG A 320 19.10 29.69 14.25
C ARG A 320 19.30 28.34 14.95
N HIS A 321 18.30 27.46 14.88
CA HIS A 321 18.29 26.20 15.59
C HIS A 321 17.72 25.08 14.73
N GLY A 322 16.40 25.06 14.50
CA GLY A 322 15.75 23.89 13.90
C GLY A 322 14.23 23.93 13.97
N LEU A 323 13.62 22.76 13.79
CA LEU A 323 12.19 22.54 13.74
C LEU A 323 11.79 21.52 14.80
N PHE A 324 10.67 21.78 15.48
CA PHE A 324 9.92 20.78 16.23
C PHE A 324 8.62 20.49 15.49
N VAL A 325 8.37 19.24 15.13
CA VAL A 325 7.18 18.81 14.38
C VAL A 325 6.60 17.56 14.99
N TRP A 326 5.28 17.40 14.96
CA TRP A 326 4.61 16.27 15.59
C TRP A 326 3.47 15.71 14.75
N GLY A 327 3.05 14.49 15.09
CA GLY A 327 1.94 13.77 14.46
C GLY A 327 1.25 12.83 15.44
N ASP A 328 0.01 12.48 15.12
CA ASP A 328 -0.81 11.48 15.82
C ASP A 328 -0.38 10.04 15.53
N SER A 329 0.43 9.83 14.49
CA SER A 329 1.17 8.61 14.21
C SER A 329 2.61 8.91 13.79
N TRP A 330 3.46 7.88 13.69
CA TRP A 330 4.83 8.06 13.20
C TRP A 330 4.85 8.42 11.70
N GLU A 331 3.93 7.85 10.91
CA GLU A 331 3.73 8.16 9.50
C GLU A 331 3.35 9.62 9.31
N ALA A 332 2.40 10.11 10.13
CA ALA A 332 1.97 11.50 10.09
C ALA A 332 3.11 12.45 10.47
N ALA A 333 3.82 12.19 11.57
CA ALA A 333 4.94 13.03 12.01
C ALA A 333 6.06 13.07 10.96
N LYS A 334 6.39 11.91 10.35
CA LYS A 334 7.37 11.80 9.25
C LYS A 334 6.91 12.60 8.03
N ARG A 335 5.68 12.38 7.57
CA ARG A 335 5.08 13.11 6.43
C ARG A 335 5.08 14.62 6.67
N HIS A 336 4.68 15.06 7.87
CA HIS A 336 4.72 16.49 8.23
C HIS A 336 6.13 17.06 8.13
N ALA A 337 7.14 16.34 8.65
CA ALA A 337 8.53 16.77 8.57
C ALA A 337 9.02 16.88 7.12
N GLU A 338 8.79 15.86 6.30
CA GLU A 338 9.19 15.84 4.88
C GLU A 338 8.55 16.99 4.10
N CYS A 339 7.25 17.19 4.28
CA CYS A 339 6.52 18.28 3.63
C CYS A 339 7.01 19.65 4.11
N LEU A 340 7.25 19.85 5.41
CA LEU A 340 7.78 21.11 5.94
C LEU A 340 9.18 21.40 5.40
N HIS A 341 10.08 20.42 5.40
CA HIS A 341 11.42 20.59 4.85
C HIS A 341 11.39 20.95 3.36
N TYR A 342 10.54 20.29 2.58
CA TYR A 342 10.33 20.61 1.16
C TYR A 342 9.77 22.03 0.98
N LEU A 343 8.75 22.42 1.75
CA LEU A 343 8.12 23.73 1.67
C LEU A 343 9.10 24.85 2.07
N PHE A 344 9.99 24.56 3.03
CA PHE A 344 11.06 25.47 3.42
C PHE A 344 12.07 25.65 2.29
N GLU A 345 12.50 24.56 1.65
CA GLU A 345 13.38 24.61 0.48
C GLU A 345 12.73 25.36 -0.69
N THR A 346 11.46 25.09 -0.95
CA THR A 346 10.67 25.77 -1.98
C THR A 346 10.60 27.26 -1.72
N ALA A 347 10.30 27.69 -0.49
CA ALA A 347 10.28 29.12 -0.14
C ALA A 347 11.64 29.79 -0.33
N LEU A 348 12.74 29.09 -0.01
CA LEU A 348 14.10 29.60 -0.21
C LEU A 348 14.41 29.78 -1.69
N GLU A 349 14.14 28.77 -2.53
CA GLU A 349 14.39 28.83 -3.97
C GLU A 349 13.45 29.82 -4.67
N MET A 350 12.15 29.86 -4.34
CA MET A 350 11.23 30.88 -4.84
C MET A 350 11.73 32.29 -4.54
N ARG A 351 12.14 32.55 -3.29
CA ARG A 351 12.67 33.86 -2.91
C ARG A 351 13.96 34.22 -3.65
N LYS A 352 14.86 33.26 -3.84
CA LYS A 352 16.11 33.43 -4.63
C LYS A 352 15.83 33.76 -6.09
N HIS A 353 14.70 33.30 -6.63
CA HIS A 353 14.19 33.62 -7.96
C HIS A 353 13.20 34.81 -7.97
N ASN A 354 13.10 35.58 -6.90
CA ASN A 354 12.20 36.73 -6.75
C ASN A 354 10.70 36.39 -6.91
N LEU A 355 10.31 35.16 -6.58
CA LEU A 355 8.92 34.71 -6.52
C LEU A 355 8.39 34.82 -5.09
N ASP A 356 7.17 35.34 -4.94
CA ASP A 356 6.49 35.40 -3.65
C ASP A 356 5.75 34.09 -3.38
N TYR A 357 6.25 33.33 -2.41
CA TYR A 357 5.69 32.04 -2.00
C TYR A 357 4.46 32.15 -1.09
N THR A 358 4.03 33.38 -0.77
CA THR A 358 2.87 33.63 0.10
C THR A 358 1.58 33.94 -0.65
N VAL A 359 1.65 34.11 -1.97
CA VAL A 359 0.52 34.49 -2.81
C VAL A 359 0.15 33.39 -3.83
N PRO A 360 -1.10 33.35 -4.31
CA PRO A 360 -1.50 32.42 -5.36
C PRO A 360 -0.69 32.59 -6.65
N PRO A 361 -0.46 31.53 -7.44
CA PRO A 361 0.20 31.63 -8.72
C PRO A 361 -0.63 32.48 -9.69
N VAL A 362 0.04 33.44 -10.35
CA VAL A 362 -0.60 34.26 -11.38
C VAL A 362 -0.76 33.42 -12.64
N SER A 363 -2.01 33.13 -13.01
CA SER A 363 -2.32 32.45 -14.28
C SER A 363 -1.94 33.34 -15.46
N ALA A 364 -1.48 32.73 -16.56
CA ALA A 364 -1.19 33.46 -17.79
C ALA A 364 -2.46 34.17 -18.28
N SER A 365 -2.57 35.48 -18.04
CA SER A 365 -3.63 36.28 -18.62
C SER A 365 -3.40 36.38 -20.13
N VAL A 366 -4.40 35.94 -20.89
CA VAL A 366 -4.50 36.17 -22.33
C VAL A 366 -4.42 37.67 -22.57
N LYS A 367 -3.26 38.16 -23.03
CA LYS A 367 -3.18 39.48 -23.67
C LYS A 367 -3.82 39.36 -25.04
N ALA A 368 -5.14 39.52 -25.11
CA ALA A 368 -5.84 39.82 -26.34
C ALA A 368 -6.23 41.31 -26.32
N ASN A 369 -5.75 42.01 -27.34
CA ASN A 369 -6.10 43.38 -27.67
C ASN A 369 -7.62 43.56 -27.79
N GLY A 370 -8.05 44.79 -27.54
CA GLY A 370 -9.45 45.17 -27.38
C GLY A 370 -10.36 44.83 -28.55
N ASN A 371 -11.57 44.40 -28.21
CA ASN A 371 -12.75 45.21 -28.49
C ASN A 371 -13.89 44.73 -27.59
N SER A 372 -14.55 45.71 -26.99
CA SER A 372 -15.77 45.59 -26.20
C SER A 372 -16.85 44.85 -26.98
N HIS A 373 -17.38 43.75 -26.43
CA HIS A 373 -18.80 43.45 -26.48
C HIS A 373 -19.20 42.60 -25.26
N GLU A 374 -20.39 42.92 -24.77
CA GLU A 374 -21.01 42.60 -23.49
C GLU A 374 -21.10 41.09 -23.18
N HIS A 375 -20.96 40.76 -21.89
CA HIS A 375 -21.40 39.48 -21.33
C HIS A 375 -22.89 39.24 -21.59
N PRO A 376 -23.29 37.98 -21.80
CA PRO A 376 -24.09 37.36 -20.75
C PRO A 376 -23.71 35.90 -20.47
N GLY A 377 -23.92 35.49 -19.22
CA GLY A 377 -24.12 34.09 -18.84
C GLY A 377 -22.87 33.38 -18.32
N ALA A 378 -22.65 33.47 -17.00
CA ALA A 378 -22.00 32.39 -16.28
C ALA A 378 -22.96 31.20 -16.29
N ASP A 379 -22.57 30.12 -16.96
CA ASP A 379 -23.27 28.85 -16.91
C ASP A 379 -22.45 27.83 -16.11
N GLU A 380 -23.19 27.08 -15.31
CA GLU A 380 -22.72 26.17 -14.27
C GLU A 380 -21.91 24.99 -14.82
N THR A 381 -20.97 24.54 -13.99
CA THR A 381 -20.31 23.22 -13.96
C THR A 381 -20.92 22.11 -14.82
N SER A 382 -20.30 21.81 -15.97
CA SER A 382 -20.42 20.50 -16.62
C SER A 382 -19.26 19.62 -16.17
N ASN A 383 -19.50 18.67 -15.27
CA ASN A 383 -18.55 17.58 -15.05
C ASN A 383 -18.34 16.83 -16.37
N SER A 384 -17.09 16.51 -16.73
CA SER A 384 -16.74 15.62 -17.85
C SER A 384 -17.26 14.20 -17.60
N MET A 385 -17.12 13.30 -18.58
CA MET A 385 -17.80 12.00 -18.55
C MET A 385 -17.37 11.18 -17.33
N ALA A 386 -16.08 11.16 -17.01
CA ALA A 386 -15.52 10.38 -15.91
C ALA A 386 -15.83 10.93 -14.52
N GLU A 387 -15.91 12.26 -14.35
CA GLU A 387 -16.16 12.94 -13.06
C GLU A 387 -17.63 12.86 -12.60
N LYS A 388 -18.50 12.25 -13.40
CA LYS A 388 -19.88 11.91 -12.99
C LYS A 388 -19.93 10.61 -12.19
N HIS A 389 -18.87 9.80 -12.25
CA HIS A 389 -18.78 8.49 -11.61
C HIS A 389 -17.98 8.56 -10.31
N LYS A 390 -18.24 7.62 -9.38
CA LYS A 390 -17.45 7.47 -8.15
C LYS A 390 -16.16 6.68 -8.39
N VAL A 391 -16.18 5.78 -9.39
CA VAL A 391 -15.05 4.92 -9.74
C VAL A 391 -14.86 4.88 -11.26
N VAL A 392 -13.62 4.99 -11.71
CA VAL A 392 -13.21 4.71 -13.08
C VAL A 392 -12.37 3.44 -13.09
N MET A 393 -12.85 2.41 -13.75
CA MET A 393 -12.16 1.14 -13.99
C MET A 393 -11.46 1.19 -15.35
N LEU A 394 -10.16 0.94 -15.37
CA LEU A 394 -9.34 1.01 -16.58
C LEU A 394 -8.79 -0.37 -16.95
N ASP A 395 -8.85 -0.70 -18.23
CA ASP A 395 -8.01 -1.75 -18.79
C ASP A 395 -6.55 -1.27 -18.97
N ILE A 396 -5.64 -2.23 -19.16
CA ILE A 396 -4.22 -1.97 -19.41
C ILE A 396 -3.93 -1.92 -20.90
N GLU A 397 -3.94 -3.09 -21.54
CA GLU A 397 -3.53 -3.28 -22.93
C GLU A 397 -4.48 -2.54 -23.87
N GLY A 398 -3.95 -1.80 -24.85
CA GLY A 398 -4.77 -1.01 -25.79
C GLY A 398 -5.51 0.19 -25.18
N THR A 399 -5.38 0.41 -23.87
CA THR A 399 -6.14 1.43 -23.12
C THR A 399 -5.22 2.43 -22.42
N THR A 400 -4.47 1.98 -21.41
CA THR A 400 -3.44 2.80 -20.73
C THR A 400 -2.03 2.54 -21.26
N THR A 401 -1.81 1.37 -21.86
CA THR A 401 -0.52 0.85 -22.30
C THR A 401 -0.63 0.37 -23.76
N PRO A 402 0.36 0.64 -24.64
CA PRO A 402 0.34 0.14 -26.01
C PRO A 402 0.30 -1.40 -26.08
N ILE A 403 -0.52 -1.94 -26.99
CA ILE A 403 -0.59 -3.40 -27.26
C ILE A 403 0.78 -3.97 -27.63
N SER A 404 1.55 -3.23 -28.44
CA SER A 404 2.90 -3.62 -28.86
C SER A 404 3.84 -3.79 -27.66
N PHE A 405 3.68 -3.03 -26.58
CA PHE A 405 4.53 -3.21 -25.40
C PHE A 405 4.28 -4.56 -24.72
N VAL A 406 3.02 -4.99 -24.63
CA VAL A 406 2.66 -6.26 -24.00
C VAL A 406 3.18 -7.44 -24.85
N HIS A 407 2.87 -7.42 -26.14
CA HIS A 407 3.17 -8.53 -27.04
C HIS A 407 4.62 -8.55 -27.55
N ASP A 408 5.25 -7.40 -27.78
CA ASP A 408 6.59 -7.34 -28.40
C ASP A 408 7.70 -7.14 -27.37
N VAL A 409 7.38 -6.78 -26.11
CA VAL A 409 8.38 -6.54 -25.06
C VAL A 409 8.16 -7.43 -23.84
N LEU A 410 7.00 -7.35 -23.17
CA LEU A 410 6.74 -8.03 -21.89
C LEU A 410 6.80 -9.56 -21.99
N PHE A 411 6.07 -10.17 -22.93
CA PHE A 411 6.09 -11.63 -23.11
C PHE A 411 7.40 -12.13 -23.71
N PRO A 412 7.99 -11.50 -24.75
CA PRO A 412 9.28 -11.89 -25.28
C PRO A 412 10.39 -11.83 -24.22
N TYR A 413 10.38 -10.84 -23.32
CA TYR A 413 11.33 -10.75 -22.22
C TYR A 413 11.36 -12.03 -21.38
N VAL A 414 10.20 -12.63 -21.06
CA VAL A 414 10.13 -13.90 -20.30
C VAL A 414 10.81 -15.01 -21.10
N THR A 415 10.40 -15.20 -22.35
CA THR A 415 10.93 -16.31 -23.16
C THR A 415 12.43 -16.18 -23.44
N ASN A 416 12.95 -14.96 -23.55
CA ASN A 416 14.36 -14.69 -23.83
C ASN A 416 15.24 -14.79 -22.58
N ASN A 417 14.68 -14.63 -21.38
CA ASN A 417 15.46 -14.53 -20.14
C ASN A 417 15.27 -15.68 -19.15
N VAL A 418 14.32 -16.60 -19.37
CA VAL A 418 13.98 -17.65 -18.39
C VAL A 418 15.17 -18.52 -17.99
N ALA A 419 16.02 -18.93 -18.95
CA ALA A 419 17.20 -19.73 -18.66
C ALA A 419 18.18 -18.97 -17.75
N ARG A 420 18.53 -17.74 -18.13
CA ARG A 420 19.42 -16.86 -17.35
C ARG A 420 18.87 -16.59 -15.95
N PHE A 421 17.57 -16.33 -15.84
CA PHE A 421 16.91 -16.09 -14.56
C PHE A 421 17.05 -17.31 -13.64
N LEU A 422 16.65 -18.50 -14.12
CA LEU A 422 16.74 -19.75 -13.35
C LEU A 422 18.18 -20.07 -12.94
N GLU A 423 19.17 -19.83 -13.81
CA GLU A 423 20.60 -20.02 -13.48
C GLU A 423 21.07 -19.09 -12.36
N GLN A 424 20.66 -17.82 -12.38
CA GLN A 424 21.08 -16.81 -11.41
C GLN A 424 20.41 -16.98 -10.05
N THR A 425 19.14 -17.39 -10.04
CA THR A 425 18.31 -17.41 -8.83
C THR A 425 18.02 -18.82 -8.32
N TRP A 426 18.62 -19.86 -8.92
CA TRP A 426 18.32 -21.27 -8.64
C TRP A 426 18.23 -21.62 -7.16
N ASP A 427 19.17 -21.10 -6.36
CA ASP A 427 19.25 -21.43 -4.94
C ASP A 427 18.30 -20.63 -4.04
N SER A 428 17.67 -19.59 -4.58
CA SER A 428 16.71 -18.77 -3.85
C SER A 428 15.46 -19.56 -3.46
N PRO A 429 14.87 -19.31 -2.28
CA PRO A 429 13.63 -19.97 -1.85
C PRO A 429 12.47 -19.76 -2.83
N SER A 430 12.34 -18.57 -3.43
CA SER A 430 11.28 -18.26 -4.40
C SER A 430 11.41 -19.09 -5.67
N THR A 431 12.61 -19.16 -6.25
CA THR A 431 12.84 -19.93 -7.49
C THR A 431 12.63 -21.42 -7.25
N LYS A 432 13.04 -21.94 -6.08
CA LYS A 432 12.78 -23.34 -5.69
C LYS A 432 11.27 -23.63 -5.62
N ALA A 433 10.47 -22.70 -5.12
CA ALA A 433 9.02 -22.83 -5.08
C ALA A 433 8.38 -22.78 -6.48
N ASP A 434 8.82 -21.85 -7.33
CA ASP A 434 8.34 -21.74 -8.72
C ASP A 434 8.64 -23.02 -9.51
N VAL A 435 9.86 -23.54 -9.38
CA VAL A 435 10.29 -24.79 -10.02
C VAL A 435 9.41 -25.95 -9.56
N ALA A 436 9.19 -26.10 -8.26
CA ALA A 436 8.34 -27.16 -7.72
C ALA A 436 6.90 -27.07 -8.29
N ALA A 437 6.32 -25.87 -8.32
CA ALA A 437 4.99 -25.63 -8.85
C ALA A 437 4.88 -25.92 -10.36
N LEU A 438 5.91 -25.58 -11.15
CA LEU A 438 5.98 -25.88 -12.58
C LEU A 438 6.09 -27.38 -12.83
N VAL A 439 6.92 -28.10 -12.06
CA VAL A 439 7.05 -29.56 -12.16
C VAL A 439 5.73 -30.25 -11.81
N ASP A 440 5.01 -29.79 -10.80
CA ASP A 440 3.71 -30.34 -10.44
C ASP A 440 2.64 -30.04 -11.49
N GLN A 441 2.66 -28.85 -12.11
CA GLN A 441 1.77 -28.55 -13.23
C GLN A 441 2.08 -29.41 -14.45
N TYR A 442 3.35 -29.66 -14.76
CA TYR A 442 3.75 -30.54 -15.85
C TYR A 442 3.24 -31.98 -15.65
N LYS A 443 3.28 -32.51 -14.42
CA LYS A 443 2.70 -33.84 -14.11
C LYS A 443 1.20 -33.88 -14.40
N LYS A 444 0.47 -32.81 -14.05
CA LYS A 444 -0.97 -32.68 -14.35
C LYS A 444 -1.21 -32.62 -15.85
N ASP A 445 -0.47 -31.78 -16.57
CA ASP A 445 -0.59 -31.66 -18.02
C ASP A 445 -0.34 -33.00 -18.74
N LYS A 446 0.60 -33.82 -18.26
CA LYS A 446 0.79 -35.18 -18.76
C LYS A 446 -0.39 -36.10 -18.46
N ALA A 447 -0.93 -36.04 -17.24
CA ALA A 447 -2.11 -36.82 -16.87
C ALA A 447 -3.35 -36.43 -17.69
N ASP A 448 -3.49 -35.13 -17.98
CA ASP A 448 -4.61 -34.56 -18.74
C ASP A 448 -4.43 -34.70 -20.27
N GLY A 449 -3.33 -35.31 -20.73
CA GLY A 449 -3.08 -35.58 -22.16
C GLY A 449 -2.72 -34.34 -23.00
N VAL A 450 -2.24 -33.28 -22.36
CA VAL A 450 -1.90 -31.98 -22.98
C VAL A 450 -0.59 -32.06 -23.82
N ASN A 451 0.19 -33.14 -23.66
CA ASN A 451 1.43 -33.43 -24.39
C ASN A 451 2.50 -32.31 -24.35
N PRO A 452 2.93 -31.87 -23.16
CA PRO A 452 3.99 -30.87 -23.02
C PRO A 452 5.38 -31.41 -23.47
N PRO A 453 6.35 -30.53 -23.79
CA PRO A 453 7.74 -30.92 -24.03
C PRO A 453 8.32 -31.67 -22.82
N ALA A 454 9.28 -32.56 -23.07
CA ALA A 454 9.84 -33.42 -22.04
C ALA A 454 10.48 -32.59 -20.91
N LEU A 455 10.14 -32.99 -19.67
CA LEU A 455 10.72 -32.49 -18.44
C LEU A 455 10.98 -33.68 -17.51
N ASP A 456 12.23 -33.86 -17.11
CA ASP A 456 12.65 -34.80 -16.07
C ASP A 456 13.13 -34.05 -14.81
N ALA A 457 12.55 -34.33 -13.64
CA ALA A 457 12.89 -33.64 -12.39
C ALA A 457 14.05 -34.29 -11.62
N GLN A 458 14.52 -35.47 -12.04
CA GLN A 458 15.57 -36.23 -11.35
C GLN A 458 16.99 -35.99 -11.92
N GLN A 459 17.08 -35.24 -13.02
CA GLN A 459 18.35 -34.95 -13.69
C GLN A 459 19.14 -33.81 -13.02
N SER A 460 20.35 -33.55 -13.54
CA SER A 460 21.19 -32.46 -13.04
C SER A 460 20.53 -31.09 -13.19
N THR A 461 20.85 -30.15 -12.28
CA THR A 461 20.32 -28.78 -12.29
C THR A 461 20.35 -28.13 -13.67
N LYS A 462 21.48 -28.24 -14.37
CA LYS A 462 21.65 -27.63 -15.70
C LYS A 462 20.63 -28.14 -16.70
N ASN A 463 20.45 -29.46 -16.79
CA ASN A 463 19.52 -30.05 -17.75
C ASN A 463 18.06 -29.79 -17.35
N LEU A 464 17.75 -29.73 -16.04
CA LEU A 464 16.42 -29.37 -15.57
C LEU A 464 16.07 -27.91 -15.94
N ILE A 465 17.03 -26.98 -15.89
CA ILE A 465 16.83 -25.59 -16.35
C ILE A 465 16.51 -25.55 -17.85
N GLU A 466 17.19 -26.36 -18.66
CA GLU A 466 16.93 -26.47 -20.11
C GLU A 466 15.50 -26.97 -20.39
N ASP A 467 15.07 -28.04 -19.71
CA ASP A 467 13.72 -28.60 -19.82
C ASP A 467 12.63 -27.61 -19.35
N LEU A 468 12.85 -26.96 -18.20
CA LEU A 468 11.95 -25.92 -17.68
C LEU A 468 11.83 -24.75 -18.64
N THR A 469 12.95 -24.34 -19.26
CA THR A 469 12.97 -23.28 -20.27
C THR A 469 12.12 -23.65 -21.48
N ALA A 470 12.26 -24.87 -22.00
CA ALA A 470 11.46 -25.36 -23.11
C ALA A 470 9.96 -25.41 -22.75
N TYR A 471 9.63 -25.90 -21.56
CA TYR A 471 8.26 -25.96 -21.05
C TYR A 471 7.64 -24.58 -20.86
N VAL A 472 8.37 -23.60 -20.31
CA VAL A 472 7.90 -22.21 -20.16
C VAL A 472 7.65 -21.58 -21.51
N LYS A 473 8.58 -21.70 -22.46
CA LYS A 473 8.42 -21.15 -23.83
C LYS A 473 7.18 -21.72 -24.52
N TRP A 474 7.02 -23.04 -24.49
CA TRP A 474 5.87 -23.72 -25.07
C TRP A 474 4.54 -23.24 -24.45
N ASN A 475 4.50 -23.03 -23.13
CA ASN A 475 3.31 -22.49 -22.47
C ASN A 475 2.98 -21.05 -22.90
N VAL A 476 3.99 -20.19 -23.04
CA VAL A 476 3.80 -18.80 -23.50
C VAL A 476 3.33 -18.76 -24.96
N GLU A 477 3.95 -19.56 -25.83
CA GLU A 477 3.57 -19.66 -27.26
C GLU A 477 2.12 -20.16 -27.45
N ALA A 478 1.68 -21.06 -26.59
CA ALA A 478 0.32 -21.59 -26.60
C ALA A 478 -0.72 -20.70 -25.86
N ASP A 479 -0.35 -19.49 -25.43
CA ASP A 479 -1.16 -18.56 -24.61
C ASP A 479 -1.83 -19.25 -23.39
N ARG A 480 -1.10 -20.17 -22.75
CA ARG A 480 -1.63 -20.94 -21.63
C ARG A 480 -1.59 -20.12 -20.35
N LYS A 481 -2.77 -19.83 -19.80
CA LYS A 481 -2.95 -19.02 -18.58
C LYS A 481 -2.87 -19.86 -17.29
N ILE A 482 -1.79 -20.63 -17.11
CA ILE A 482 -1.58 -21.47 -15.92
C ILE A 482 -0.98 -20.68 -14.75
N GLY A 483 -1.39 -20.99 -13.52
CA GLY A 483 -0.95 -20.31 -12.30
C GLY A 483 0.57 -20.26 -12.10
N PRO A 484 1.28 -21.41 -12.15
CA PRO A 484 2.73 -21.44 -11.96
C PRO A 484 3.53 -20.63 -12.99
N LEU A 485 3.06 -20.58 -14.24
CA LEU A 485 3.69 -19.72 -15.25
C LEU A 485 3.55 -18.24 -14.87
N LYS A 486 2.33 -17.80 -14.51
CA LYS A 486 2.08 -16.40 -14.11
C LYS A 486 2.93 -15.99 -12.88
N GLN A 487 3.16 -16.92 -11.96
CA GLN A 487 4.02 -16.70 -10.79
C GLN A 487 5.47 -16.44 -11.21
N LEU A 488 6.06 -17.35 -12.00
CA LEU A 488 7.42 -17.19 -12.50
C LEU A 488 7.58 -15.91 -13.33
N GLN A 489 6.62 -15.63 -14.22
CA GLN A 489 6.60 -14.39 -15.00
C GLN A 489 6.62 -13.15 -14.11
N GLY A 490 5.84 -13.15 -13.02
CA GLY A 490 5.84 -12.06 -12.03
C GLY A 490 7.21 -11.82 -11.41
N HIS A 491 7.91 -12.87 -11.00
CA HIS A 491 9.27 -12.75 -10.44
C HIS A 491 10.30 -12.27 -11.47
N MET A 492 10.21 -12.76 -12.71
CA MET A 492 11.09 -12.35 -13.80
C MET A 492 10.89 -10.88 -14.18
N TRP A 493 9.64 -10.42 -14.27
CA TRP A 493 9.33 -9.02 -14.54
C TRP A 493 9.80 -8.11 -13.41
N LEU A 494 9.61 -8.50 -12.14
CA LEU A 494 10.15 -7.75 -11.00
C LEU A 494 11.66 -7.54 -11.14
N GLN A 495 12.42 -8.61 -11.39
CA GLN A 495 13.87 -8.49 -11.59
C GLN A 495 14.20 -7.59 -12.79
N GLY A 496 13.50 -7.75 -13.92
CA GLY A 496 13.73 -6.92 -15.10
C GLY A 496 13.49 -5.43 -14.83
N TYR A 497 12.44 -5.10 -14.09
CA TYR A 497 12.15 -3.72 -13.70
C TYR A 497 13.15 -3.15 -12.68
N GLU A 498 13.51 -3.91 -11.65
CA GLU A 498 14.48 -3.49 -10.61
C GLU A 498 15.89 -3.28 -11.16
N THR A 499 16.28 -4.08 -12.15
CA THR A 499 17.57 -3.97 -12.84
C THR A 499 17.58 -2.90 -13.93
N GLY A 500 16.41 -2.36 -14.29
CA GLY A 500 16.24 -1.40 -15.39
C GLY A 500 16.31 -2.01 -16.79
N GLU A 501 16.36 -3.34 -16.92
CA GLU A 501 16.27 -4.04 -18.21
C GLU A 501 14.87 -3.95 -18.83
N LEU A 502 13.84 -3.76 -18.00
CA LEU A 502 12.48 -3.46 -18.40
C LEU A 502 12.07 -2.06 -17.93
N LYS A 503 11.28 -1.37 -18.75
CA LYS A 503 10.59 -0.14 -18.40
C LYS A 503 9.18 -0.20 -18.98
N ALA A 504 8.17 -0.02 -18.14
CA ALA A 504 6.78 -0.08 -18.60
C ALA A 504 6.43 1.18 -19.39
N LEU A 505 5.67 1.02 -20.47
CA LEU A 505 5.22 2.15 -21.29
C LEU A 505 3.77 2.48 -20.98
N VAL A 506 3.49 3.74 -20.67
CA VAL A 506 2.13 4.25 -20.45
C VAL A 506 1.91 5.46 -21.38
N PHE A 507 0.73 5.59 -21.99
CA PHE A 507 0.44 6.73 -22.87
C PHE A 507 0.54 8.07 -22.12
N ASP A 508 1.04 9.12 -22.79
CA ASP A 508 1.35 10.43 -22.18
C ASP A 508 0.13 11.14 -21.57
N ASP A 509 -1.06 10.82 -22.04
CA ASP A 509 -2.33 11.41 -21.60
C ASP A 509 -2.95 10.68 -20.39
N VAL A 510 -2.40 9.52 -19.99
CA VAL A 510 -2.90 8.75 -18.84
C VAL A 510 -2.56 9.45 -17.52
N PRO A 511 -1.31 9.82 -17.19
CA PRO A 511 -1.01 10.45 -15.90
C PRO A 511 -1.79 11.75 -15.62
N PRO A 512 -1.92 12.70 -16.58
CA PRO A 512 -2.74 13.90 -16.36
C PRO A 512 -4.23 13.59 -16.09
N CYS A 513 -4.77 12.54 -16.70
CA CYS A 513 -6.13 12.09 -16.42
C CYS A 513 -6.24 11.47 -15.02
N LEU A 514 -5.30 10.60 -14.64
CA LEU A 514 -5.27 9.99 -13.31
C LEU A 514 -5.18 11.04 -12.20
N ASP A 515 -4.36 12.07 -12.39
CA ASP A 515 -4.25 13.20 -11.48
C ASP A 515 -5.55 14.00 -11.38
N ARG A 516 -6.17 14.32 -12.53
CA ARG A 516 -7.48 14.99 -12.58
C ARG A 516 -8.55 14.23 -11.80
N LEU A 517 -8.67 12.92 -12.01
CA LEU A 517 -9.66 12.07 -11.32
C LEU A 517 -9.41 12.04 -9.82
N ARG A 518 -8.15 11.91 -9.39
CA ARG A 518 -7.76 11.94 -7.98
C ARG A 518 -8.11 13.27 -7.31
N VAL A 519 -7.82 14.40 -7.93
CA VAL A 519 -8.16 15.75 -7.42
C VAL A 519 -9.68 15.92 -7.26
N ARG A 520 -10.46 15.28 -8.13
CA ARG A 520 -11.93 15.28 -8.10
C ARG A 520 -12.54 14.25 -7.15
N GLY A 521 -11.71 13.46 -6.47
CA GLY A 521 -12.15 12.42 -5.53
C GLY A 521 -12.74 11.18 -6.19
N VAL A 522 -12.50 11.00 -7.50
CA VAL A 522 -12.90 9.79 -8.25
C VAL A 522 -11.86 8.71 -8.02
N ARG A 523 -12.28 7.53 -7.56
CA ARG A 523 -11.36 6.39 -7.38
C ARG A 523 -11.00 5.79 -8.73
N VAL A 524 -9.76 5.35 -8.91
CA VAL A 524 -9.33 4.68 -10.14
C VAL A 524 -8.91 3.25 -9.82
N GLY A 525 -9.51 2.29 -10.52
CA GLY A 525 -9.15 0.88 -10.43
C GLY A 525 -8.67 0.32 -11.76
N ILE A 526 -7.96 -0.80 -11.69
CA ILE A 526 -7.51 -1.54 -12.88
C ILE A 526 -8.28 -2.85 -12.99
N TYR A 527 -8.68 -3.24 -14.20
CA TYR A 527 -9.14 -4.60 -14.49
C TYR A 527 -8.45 -5.14 -15.75
N SER A 528 -7.53 -6.09 -15.59
CA SER A 528 -6.70 -6.61 -16.68
C SER A 528 -6.49 -8.12 -16.57
N SER A 529 -6.16 -8.79 -17.67
CA SER A 529 -5.85 -10.23 -17.66
C SER A 529 -4.52 -10.58 -16.98
N GLY A 530 -3.61 -9.60 -16.86
CA GLY A 530 -2.37 -9.75 -16.09
C GLY A 530 -2.67 -9.91 -14.60
N SER A 531 -1.82 -10.65 -13.88
CA SER A 531 -1.99 -10.81 -12.43
C SER A 531 -1.91 -9.45 -11.73
N ARG A 532 -2.62 -9.27 -10.61
CA ARG A 532 -2.54 -8.01 -9.83
C ARG A 532 -1.10 -7.58 -9.51
N GLN A 533 -0.21 -8.55 -9.25
CA GLN A 533 1.22 -8.28 -9.05
C GLN A 533 1.86 -7.67 -10.31
N ALA A 534 1.61 -8.25 -11.49
CA ALA A 534 2.14 -7.72 -12.74
C ALA A 534 1.58 -6.31 -13.05
N GLN A 535 0.31 -6.07 -12.74
CA GLN A 535 -0.31 -4.74 -12.87
C GLN A 535 0.41 -3.72 -11.96
N LYS A 536 0.61 -4.05 -10.67
CA LYS A 536 1.35 -3.19 -9.72
C LYS A 536 2.76 -2.88 -10.22
N LEU A 537 3.50 -3.87 -10.73
CA LEU A 537 4.84 -3.67 -11.27
C LEU A 537 4.83 -2.76 -12.50
N LEU A 538 3.89 -2.95 -13.43
CA LEU A 538 3.75 -2.12 -14.62
C LEU A 538 3.59 -0.65 -14.26
N PHE A 539 2.66 -0.33 -13.35
CA PHE A 539 2.44 1.06 -12.94
C PHE A 539 3.54 1.61 -12.03
N GLN A 540 4.21 0.77 -11.23
CA GLN A 540 5.34 1.18 -10.39
C GLN A 540 6.55 1.60 -11.22
N TYR A 541 6.85 0.87 -12.28
CA TYR A 541 8.07 1.04 -13.07
C TYR A 541 7.79 1.69 -14.43
N SER A 542 6.68 2.43 -14.56
CA SER A 542 6.32 3.13 -15.79
C SER A 542 7.35 4.19 -16.21
N ASP A 543 7.42 4.47 -17.49
CA ASP A 543 8.20 5.56 -18.10
C ASP A 543 7.70 6.96 -17.66
N LYS A 544 6.58 7.01 -16.94
CA LYS A 544 6.00 8.21 -16.34
C LYS A 544 6.22 8.31 -14.82
N GLY A 545 7.02 7.40 -14.24
CA GLY A 545 7.24 7.31 -12.78
C GLY A 545 6.38 6.22 -12.12
N ASP A 546 6.28 6.26 -10.79
CA ASP A 546 5.41 5.34 -10.05
C ASP A 546 3.98 5.89 -10.04
N LEU A 547 3.09 5.27 -10.82
CA LEU A 547 1.69 5.70 -10.94
C LEU A 547 0.75 5.01 -9.94
N ARG A 548 1.25 4.14 -9.07
CA ARG A 548 0.39 3.39 -8.14
C ARG A 548 -0.33 4.27 -7.13
N GLU A 549 0.19 5.47 -6.86
CA GLU A 549 -0.46 6.43 -5.95
C GLU A 549 -1.83 6.91 -6.44
N TYR A 550 -2.13 6.76 -7.74
CA TYR A 550 -3.42 7.11 -8.33
C TYR A 550 -4.40 5.93 -8.34
N LEU A 551 -3.92 4.71 -8.13
CA LEU A 551 -4.68 3.48 -8.31
C LEU A 551 -5.10 2.89 -6.97
N THR A 552 -6.41 2.81 -6.73
CA THR A 552 -6.98 2.39 -5.45
C THR A 552 -7.24 0.89 -5.38
N VAL A 553 -7.44 0.22 -6.52
CA VAL A 553 -7.80 -1.21 -6.57
C VAL A 553 -7.34 -1.88 -7.86
N TYR A 554 -7.07 -3.18 -7.80
CA TYR A 554 -6.63 -4.00 -8.95
C TYR A 554 -7.44 -5.29 -9.01
N PHE A 555 -8.05 -5.55 -10.16
CA PHE A 555 -8.75 -6.77 -10.48
C PHE A 555 -8.04 -7.50 -11.61
N ASP A 556 -8.00 -8.81 -11.53
CA ASP A 556 -7.48 -9.70 -12.56
C ASP A 556 -8.49 -10.82 -12.86
N THR A 557 -8.14 -11.76 -13.74
CA THR A 557 -9.05 -12.85 -14.15
C THR A 557 -9.55 -13.74 -13.01
N LYS A 558 -9.05 -13.54 -11.80
CA LYS A 558 -9.47 -14.20 -10.56
C LYS A 558 -10.90 -13.85 -10.18
N ILE A 559 -11.33 -12.63 -10.47
CA ILE A 559 -12.71 -12.19 -10.25
C ILE A 559 -13.68 -12.74 -11.31
N GLY A 560 -13.14 -13.31 -12.40
CA GLY A 560 -13.88 -13.78 -13.57
C GLY A 560 -13.24 -13.28 -14.87
N HIS A 561 -13.64 -13.85 -16.01
CA HIS A 561 -13.10 -13.45 -17.30
C HIS A 561 -13.67 -12.10 -17.75
N LYS A 562 -12.87 -11.26 -18.42
CA LYS A 562 -13.24 -9.90 -18.83
C LYS A 562 -14.41 -9.82 -19.83
N ARG A 563 -14.85 -10.95 -20.38
CA ARG A 563 -15.99 -11.02 -21.32
C ARG A 563 -17.26 -11.59 -20.68
N GLU A 564 -17.22 -11.84 -19.38
CA GLU A 564 -18.32 -12.41 -18.62
C GLU A 564 -19.00 -11.30 -17.80
N VAL A 565 -20.32 -11.22 -17.89
CA VAL A 565 -21.12 -10.18 -17.19
C VAL A 565 -20.96 -10.30 -15.67
N GLU A 566 -20.85 -11.53 -15.19
CA GLU A 566 -20.73 -11.90 -13.78
C GLU A 566 -19.46 -11.31 -13.15
N SER A 567 -18.36 -11.22 -13.90
CA SER A 567 -17.12 -10.59 -13.44
C SER A 567 -17.33 -9.12 -13.05
N TYR A 568 -18.12 -8.38 -13.83
CA TYR A 568 -18.37 -6.96 -13.59
C TYR A 568 -19.37 -6.74 -12.45
N LYS A 569 -20.34 -7.64 -12.28
CA LYS A 569 -21.22 -7.63 -11.10
C LYS A 569 -20.41 -7.80 -9.82
N GLU A 570 -19.47 -8.74 -9.84
CA GLU A 570 -18.56 -9.00 -8.74
C GLU A 570 -17.61 -7.82 -8.46
N ILE A 571 -17.11 -7.16 -9.51
CA ILE A 571 -16.32 -5.93 -9.38
C ILE A 571 -17.13 -4.83 -8.68
N VAL A 572 -18.37 -4.59 -9.10
CA VAL A 572 -19.24 -3.56 -8.49
C VAL A 572 -19.48 -3.86 -7.00
N GLU A 573 -19.73 -5.12 -6.65
CA GLU A 573 -19.90 -5.54 -5.26
C GLU A 573 -18.61 -5.37 -4.45
N SER A 574 -17.47 -5.75 -5.03
CA SER A 574 -16.14 -5.59 -4.43
C SER A 574 -15.75 -4.12 -4.22
N LEU A 575 -16.17 -3.22 -5.12
CA LEU A 575 -15.92 -1.78 -5.02
C LEU A 575 -16.74 -1.08 -3.93
N GLY A 576 -17.79 -1.73 -3.41
CA GLY A 576 -18.65 -1.16 -2.37
C GLY A 576 -19.42 0.08 -2.81
N VAL A 577 -19.74 0.20 -4.10
CA VAL A 577 -20.54 1.32 -4.64
C VAL A 577 -22.04 1.03 -4.54
N ASP A 578 -22.84 2.08 -4.43
CA ASP A 578 -24.30 1.97 -4.25
C ASP A 578 -25.01 1.54 -5.54
N SER A 579 -24.44 1.88 -6.70
CA SER A 579 -24.99 1.59 -8.02
C SER A 579 -23.89 1.19 -9.00
N ALA A 580 -24.17 0.24 -9.89
CA ALA A 580 -23.28 -0.09 -11.01
C ALA A 580 -23.05 1.12 -11.93
N LYS A 581 -24.01 2.05 -11.99
CA LYS A 581 -23.90 3.33 -12.72
C LYS A 581 -22.93 4.32 -12.08
N ASP A 582 -22.46 4.07 -10.87
CA ASP A 582 -21.38 4.86 -10.27
C ASP A 582 -19.99 4.46 -10.81
N VAL A 583 -19.92 3.46 -11.70
CA VAL A 583 -18.68 2.93 -12.26
C VAL A 583 -18.64 3.13 -13.77
N LEU A 584 -17.58 3.78 -14.25
CA LEU A 584 -17.21 3.88 -15.65
C LEU A 584 -16.12 2.85 -15.97
N PHE A 585 -16.31 2.01 -16.98
CA PHE A 585 -15.27 1.09 -17.46
C PHE A 585 -14.73 1.53 -18.84
N VAL A 586 -13.41 1.63 -18.94
CA VAL A 586 -12.69 2.02 -20.16
C VAL A 586 -11.87 0.83 -20.66
N THR A 587 -12.13 0.38 -21.89
CA THR A 587 -11.47 -0.77 -22.52
C THR A 587 -11.36 -0.55 -24.03
N ASP A 588 -10.42 -1.18 -24.72
CA ASP A 588 -10.37 -1.21 -26.18
C ASP A 588 -11.20 -2.33 -26.79
N VAL A 589 -11.62 -3.31 -25.99
CA VAL A 589 -12.29 -4.54 -26.46
C VAL A 589 -13.81 -4.41 -26.33
N ILE A 590 -14.52 -4.48 -27.47
CA ILE A 590 -15.98 -4.31 -27.51
C ILE A 590 -16.73 -5.39 -26.73
N GLU A 591 -16.27 -6.63 -26.72
CA GLU A 591 -16.91 -7.71 -25.97
C GLU A 591 -16.81 -7.50 -24.46
N GLU A 592 -15.76 -6.83 -23.98
CA GLU A 592 -15.62 -6.45 -22.57
C GLU A 592 -16.56 -5.29 -22.22
N ALA A 593 -16.68 -4.29 -23.10
CA ALA A 593 -17.64 -3.20 -22.94
C ALA A 593 -19.09 -3.72 -22.91
N GLN A 594 -19.44 -4.67 -23.78
CA GLN A 594 -20.76 -5.32 -23.78
C GLN A 594 -21.04 -6.06 -22.47
N ALA A 595 -20.05 -6.79 -21.95
CA ALA A 595 -20.19 -7.49 -20.68
C ALA A 595 -20.37 -6.54 -19.49
N ALA A 596 -19.60 -5.44 -19.46
CA ALA A 596 -19.70 -4.41 -18.43
C ALA A 596 -21.04 -3.65 -18.49
N GLU A 597 -21.52 -3.29 -19.69
CA GLU A 597 -22.81 -2.65 -19.88
C GLU A 597 -23.97 -3.56 -19.44
N ALA A 598 -23.91 -4.86 -19.78
CA ALA A 598 -24.89 -5.84 -19.34
C ALA A 598 -24.91 -6.03 -17.81
N ALA A 599 -23.82 -5.70 -17.11
CA ALA A 599 -23.75 -5.66 -15.66
C ALA A 599 -24.22 -4.32 -15.05
N GLY A 600 -24.52 -3.32 -15.89
CA GLY A 600 -25.08 -2.03 -15.52
C GLY A 600 -24.08 -0.88 -15.42
N LEU A 601 -22.80 -1.11 -15.75
CA LEU A 601 -21.76 -0.08 -15.75
C LEU A 601 -21.97 0.88 -16.94
N ASP A 602 -21.45 2.10 -16.82
CA ASP A 602 -21.21 2.93 -18.00
C ASP A 602 -19.89 2.52 -18.64
N THR A 603 -19.81 2.61 -19.97
CA THR A 603 -18.67 2.06 -20.72
C THR A 603 -18.23 2.99 -21.84
N VAL A 604 -16.91 3.03 -22.06
CA VAL A 604 -16.27 3.81 -23.12
C VAL A 604 -15.21 2.95 -23.80
N LEU A 605 -15.17 3.02 -25.13
CA LEU A 605 -14.17 2.36 -25.95
C LEU A 605 -12.95 3.25 -26.16
N SER A 606 -11.78 2.77 -25.75
CA SER A 606 -10.49 3.41 -26.00
C SER A 606 -9.93 2.96 -27.35
N VAL A 607 -9.72 3.91 -28.26
CA VAL A 607 -9.18 3.66 -29.60
C VAL A 607 -7.76 4.22 -29.68
N ARG A 608 -6.78 3.33 -29.48
CA ARG A 608 -5.35 3.64 -29.52
C ARG A 608 -4.66 3.06 -30.77
N PRO A 609 -3.47 3.58 -31.14
CA PRO A 609 -2.67 3.00 -32.20
C PRO A 609 -2.37 1.51 -31.94
N GLY A 610 -2.66 0.65 -32.92
CA GLY A 610 -2.45 -0.80 -32.83
C GLY A 610 -3.66 -1.60 -32.35
N ASN A 611 -4.72 -0.95 -31.87
CA ASN A 611 -5.96 -1.63 -31.48
C ASN A 611 -6.64 -2.29 -32.68
N LYS A 612 -7.39 -3.37 -32.42
CA LYS A 612 -8.21 -3.99 -33.44
C LYS A 612 -9.30 -3.02 -33.92
N PRO A 613 -9.61 -2.96 -35.23
CA PRO A 613 -10.71 -2.14 -35.71
C PRO A 613 -12.02 -2.51 -35.03
N LEU A 614 -12.75 -1.49 -34.58
CA LEU A 614 -14.10 -1.67 -34.04
C LEU A 614 -15.09 -1.96 -35.19
N PRO A 615 -16.21 -2.67 -34.92
CA PRO A 615 -17.28 -2.84 -35.90
C PRO A 615 -17.81 -1.48 -36.41
N GLU A 616 -18.24 -1.43 -37.68
CA GLU A 616 -18.73 -0.19 -38.31
C GLU A 616 -19.92 0.46 -37.58
N SER A 617 -20.70 -0.34 -36.83
CA SER A 617 -21.80 0.15 -36.01
C SER A 617 -21.75 -0.44 -34.60
N HIS A 618 -21.64 0.44 -33.59
CA HIS A 618 -21.87 0.15 -32.18
C HIS A 618 -22.40 1.41 -31.48
N HIS A 619 -23.01 1.27 -30.30
CA HIS A 619 -23.59 2.40 -29.56
C HIS A 619 -22.68 2.98 -28.46
N PHE A 620 -21.55 2.34 -28.16
CA PHE A 620 -20.59 2.82 -27.16
C PHE A 620 -19.91 4.12 -27.59
N ALA A 621 -19.70 5.04 -26.65
CA ALA A 621 -18.86 6.21 -26.86
C ALA A 621 -17.40 5.78 -27.06
N THR A 622 -16.69 6.48 -27.93
CA THR A 622 -15.28 6.21 -28.25
C THR A 622 -14.40 7.42 -27.92
N ILE A 623 -13.25 7.16 -27.33
CA ILE A 623 -12.21 8.17 -27.07
C ILE A 623 -10.90 7.77 -27.77
N HIS A 624 -10.13 8.76 -28.20
CA HIS A 624 -8.78 8.56 -28.72
C HIS A 624 -7.70 8.99 -27.71
N SER A 625 -8.10 9.79 -26.74
CA SER A 625 -7.30 10.21 -25.61
C SER A 625 -8.10 10.27 -24.31
N PHE A 626 -7.43 10.02 -23.19
CA PHE A 626 -7.96 10.22 -21.83
C PHE A 626 -8.22 11.69 -21.49
N SER A 627 -7.82 12.64 -22.35
CA SER A 627 -8.31 14.03 -22.27
C SER A 627 -9.80 14.17 -22.61
N GLU A 628 -10.39 13.19 -23.29
CA GLU A 628 -11.81 13.18 -23.69
C GLU A 628 -12.74 12.50 -22.66
N LEU A 629 -12.15 11.86 -21.63
CA LEU A 629 -12.85 11.33 -20.46
C LEU A 629 -13.32 12.46 -19.55
#